data_AF-A0A950XU93-F1
#
_entry.id   AF-A0A950XU93-F1
#
_cell.length_a   1.000
_cell.length_b   1.000
_cell.length_c   1.000
_cell.angle_alpha   90.00
_cell.angle_beta   90.00
_cell.angle_gamma   90.00
#
_symmetry.space_group_name_H-M   'P 1'
#
loop_
_entity.id
_entity.type
_entity.pdbx_description
1 polymer ?
#
loop_
_entity_poly.entity_id
_entity_poly.type
_entity_poly.pdbx_seq_one_letter_code
_entity_poly.pdbx_strand_id
1 'polypeptide(L)'
;MLNGTGRKEVFPRADQFNSLHDKLLAKWKDIAPFLDSSVVHFTHIDDSTGEDTLTVSYFRDLAGQAGLSSVGILAKDIGWNSTTRRFVDLANHAIDILFHLYPWEWLINEPFGPNILASAHAMRWIEPAWKMLLSNKAILAILWELFPDHPNLLPCSFEPPCFDYVRKPFLAAKAPTFRLSGIAR
;
A
#
# COMPACT_ATOMS: atom_id res chain seq x y z
N MET A 1 -28.19 -10.22 22.95
CA MET A 1 -28.29 -9.01 22.10
C MET A 1 -27.77 -7.84 22.90
N LEU A 2 -26.54 -7.40 22.63
CA LEU A 2 -25.96 -6.20 23.26
C LEU A 2 -26.15 -5.03 22.29
N ASN A 3 -27.02 -4.10 22.66
CA ASN A 3 -27.26 -2.87 21.91
C ASN A 3 -26.00 -2.00 21.90
N GLY A 4 -25.32 -1.93 20.76
CA GLY A 4 -24.08 -1.17 20.55
C GLY A 4 -24.30 0.33 20.34
N THR A 5 -25.00 1.03 21.24
CA THR A 5 -25.35 2.45 21.08
C THR A 5 -24.43 3.46 21.78
N GLY A 6 -23.55 3.05 22.70
CA GLY A 6 -22.94 3.97 23.67
C GLY A 6 -21.87 4.98 23.20
N ARG A 7 -21.46 5.04 21.91
CA ARG A 7 -20.31 5.90 21.50
C ARG A 7 -20.54 6.83 20.31
N LYS A 8 -21.54 6.59 19.45
CA LYS A 8 -22.01 7.59 18.47
C LYS A 8 -22.60 8.82 19.17
N GLU A 9 -23.12 8.63 20.38
CA GLU A 9 -23.58 9.70 21.26
C GLU A 9 -22.42 10.57 21.79
N VAL A 10 -21.21 10.02 21.89
CA VAL A 10 -20.03 10.70 22.45
C VAL A 10 -19.13 11.29 21.37
N PHE A 11 -19.01 10.64 20.20
CA PHE A 11 -18.24 11.12 19.05
C PHE A 11 -19.04 10.97 17.74
N PRO A 12 -20.05 11.82 17.51
CA PRO A 12 -20.98 11.68 16.38
C PRO A 12 -20.33 11.83 15.00
N ARG A 13 -19.09 12.34 14.93
CA ARG A 13 -18.31 12.53 13.70
C ARG A 13 -17.26 11.44 13.45
N ALA A 14 -17.10 10.48 14.35
CA ALA A 14 -16.14 9.39 14.17
C ALA A 14 -16.81 8.21 13.41
N ASP A 15 -16.43 8.00 12.15
CA ASP A 15 -16.84 6.81 11.38
C ASP A 15 -16.03 5.60 11.87
N GLN A 16 -16.71 4.56 12.34
CA GLN A 16 -16.13 3.33 12.90
C GLN A 16 -15.56 2.38 11.83
N PHE A 17 -15.24 2.88 10.64
CA PHE A 17 -14.92 2.08 9.44
C PHE A 17 -16.05 1.14 9.00
N ASN A 18 -17.28 1.35 9.48
CA ASN A 18 -18.45 0.52 9.14
C ASN A 18 -18.81 0.63 7.64
N SER A 19 -18.30 1.66 6.95
CA SER A 19 -18.47 1.89 5.52
C SER A 19 -17.26 1.48 4.66
N LEU A 20 -16.23 0.85 5.25
CA LEU A 20 -14.97 0.56 4.54
C LEU A 20 -15.21 -0.35 3.33
N HIS A 21 -16.00 -1.42 3.50
CA HIS A 21 -16.34 -2.33 2.41
C HIS A 21 -16.99 -1.58 1.23
N ASP A 22 -18.04 -0.80 1.51
CA ASP A 22 -18.78 -0.05 0.50
C ASP A 22 -17.88 0.97 -0.21
N LYS A 23 -17.00 1.66 0.54
CA LYS A 23 -16.05 2.64 -0.02
C LYS A 23 -15.00 1.99 -0.91
N LEU A 24 -14.46 0.84 -0.50
CA LEU A 24 -13.48 0.10 -1.31
C LEU A 24 -14.13 -0.46 -2.57
N LEU A 25 -15.33 -1.05 -2.45
CA LEU A 25 -16.10 -1.53 -3.61
C LEU A 25 -16.43 -0.38 -4.57
N ALA A 26 -16.90 0.75 -4.05
CA ALA A 26 -17.16 1.94 -4.85
C ALA A 26 -15.89 2.41 -5.57
N LYS A 27 -14.73 2.36 -4.91
CA LYS A 27 -13.47 2.75 -5.55
C LYS A 27 -13.05 1.79 -6.66
N TRP A 28 -13.24 0.48 -6.50
CA TRP A 28 -13.00 -0.48 -7.59
C TRP A 28 -13.92 -0.22 -8.79
N LYS A 29 -15.21 0.06 -8.55
CA LYS A 29 -16.16 0.44 -9.61
C LYS A 29 -15.79 1.74 -10.31
N ASP A 30 -15.28 2.71 -9.56
CA ASP A 30 -14.81 4.00 -10.08
C ASP A 30 -13.58 3.85 -10.98
N ILE A 31 -12.60 3.01 -10.61
CA ILE A 31 -11.38 2.84 -11.41
C ILE A 31 -11.55 1.87 -12.58
N ALA A 32 -12.47 0.91 -12.51
CA ALA A 32 -12.64 -0.15 -13.51
C ALA A 32 -12.75 0.37 -14.97
N PRO A 33 -13.51 1.44 -15.28
CA PRO A 33 -13.59 1.98 -16.63
C PRO A 33 -12.28 2.57 -17.18
N PHE A 34 -11.31 2.88 -16.30
CA PHE A 34 -10.02 3.46 -16.67
C PHE A 34 -8.87 2.43 -16.72
N LEU A 35 -9.20 1.15 -16.52
CA LEU A 35 -8.27 0.04 -16.59
C LEU A 35 -8.16 -0.46 -18.03
N ASP A 36 -6.93 -0.68 -18.49
CA ASP A 36 -6.63 -1.09 -19.87
C ASP A 36 -6.94 -2.59 -20.13
N SER A 37 -7.42 -3.30 -19.11
CA SER A 37 -7.82 -4.72 -19.13
C SER A 37 -8.92 -4.98 -18.10
N SER A 38 -9.79 -5.96 -18.37
CA SER A 38 -10.79 -6.43 -17.41
C SER A 38 -10.24 -7.47 -16.44
N VAL A 39 -8.98 -7.91 -16.62
CA VAL A 39 -8.30 -8.88 -15.76
C VAL A 39 -7.29 -8.16 -14.87
N VAL A 40 -7.44 -8.31 -13.56
CA VAL A 40 -6.51 -7.77 -12.57
C VAL A 40 -5.81 -8.92 -11.87
N HIS A 41 -4.49 -8.92 -11.94
CA HIS A 41 -3.67 -9.83 -11.15
C HIS A 41 -3.45 -9.25 -9.76
N PHE A 42 -3.47 -10.10 -8.75
CA PHE A 42 -3.26 -9.72 -7.36
C PHE A 42 -2.14 -10.53 -6.78
N THR A 43 -1.13 -9.84 -6.25
CA THR A 43 0.08 -10.47 -5.73
C THR A 43 0.42 -10.07 -4.31
N HIS A 44 0.98 -11.05 -3.60
CA HIS A 44 1.54 -10.94 -2.26
C HIS A 44 2.74 -11.88 -2.14
N ILE A 45 3.50 -11.71 -1.07
CA ILE A 45 4.50 -12.69 -0.67
C ILE A 45 3.84 -13.85 0.07
N ASP A 46 4.50 -14.99 0.02
CA ASP A 46 4.12 -16.15 0.80
C ASP A 46 4.50 -15.90 2.26
N ASP A 47 3.52 -15.54 3.08
CA ASP A 47 3.69 -15.20 4.48
C ASP A 47 3.22 -16.35 5.38
N SER A 48 4.00 -16.69 6.42
CA SER A 48 3.68 -17.82 7.30
C SER A 48 2.42 -17.61 8.15
N THR A 49 1.90 -16.39 8.22
CA THR A 49 0.69 -16.05 8.98
C THR A 49 -0.58 -16.10 8.15
N GLY A 50 -0.47 -16.12 6.82
CA GLY A 50 -1.58 -15.99 5.87
C GLY A 50 -2.26 -14.62 5.86
N GLU A 51 -1.70 -13.61 6.55
CA GLU A 51 -2.29 -12.27 6.67
C GLU A 51 -2.40 -11.59 5.30
N ASP A 52 -1.36 -11.71 4.49
CA ASP A 52 -1.32 -11.09 3.17
C ASP A 52 -2.23 -11.85 2.20
N THR A 53 -2.30 -13.18 2.32
CA THR A 53 -3.22 -14.02 1.54
C THR A 53 -4.68 -13.61 1.78
N LEU A 54 -5.07 -13.43 3.06
CA LEU A 54 -6.42 -13.00 3.42
C LEU A 54 -6.73 -11.59 2.89
N THR A 55 -5.79 -10.66 3.07
CA THR A 55 -5.94 -9.27 2.62
C THR A 55 -6.10 -9.21 1.10
N VAL A 56 -5.23 -9.88 0.35
CA VAL A 56 -5.32 -9.95 -1.11
C VAL A 56 -6.61 -10.65 -1.56
N SER A 57 -7.02 -11.73 -0.90
CA SER A 57 -8.26 -12.43 -1.23
C SER A 57 -9.49 -11.54 -1.05
N TYR A 58 -9.50 -10.68 -0.03
CA TYR A 58 -10.55 -9.68 0.17
C TYR A 58 -10.60 -8.65 -0.97
N PHE A 59 -9.43 -8.13 -1.40
CA PHE A 59 -9.39 -7.20 -2.53
C PHE A 59 -9.78 -7.85 -3.87
N ARG A 60 -9.45 -9.13 -4.05
CA ARG A 60 -9.90 -9.91 -5.22
C ARG A 60 -11.41 -10.04 -5.27
N ASP A 61 -12.05 -10.31 -4.14
CA ASP A 61 -13.51 -10.38 -4.02
C ASP A 61 -14.15 -9.01 -4.34
N LEU A 62 -13.61 -7.92 -3.80
CA LEU A 62 -14.07 -6.57 -4.11
C LEU A 62 -13.97 -6.23 -5.61
N ALA A 63 -12.87 -6.59 -6.26
CA ALA A 63 -12.70 -6.39 -7.70
C ALA A 63 -13.69 -7.26 -8.51
N GLY A 64 -13.92 -8.50 -8.08
CA GLY A 64 -14.95 -9.39 -8.64
C GLY A 64 -16.35 -8.79 -8.56
N GLN A 65 -16.73 -8.27 -7.39
CA GLN A 65 -18.00 -7.57 -7.17
C GLN A 65 -18.13 -6.27 -7.98
N ALA A 66 -17.01 -5.67 -8.40
CA ALA A 66 -16.97 -4.53 -9.31
C ALA A 66 -17.04 -4.94 -10.80
N GLY A 67 -17.12 -6.23 -11.11
CA GLY A 67 -17.22 -6.74 -12.48
C GLY A 67 -15.88 -7.03 -13.17
N LEU A 68 -14.76 -7.02 -12.43
CA LEU A 68 -13.44 -7.37 -12.94
C LEU A 68 -13.14 -8.86 -12.72
N SER A 69 -12.43 -9.48 -13.65
CA SER A 69 -11.84 -10.81 -13.44
C SER A 69 -10.60 -10.69 -12.54
N SER A 70 -10.52 -11.48 -11.48
CA SER A 70 -9.38 -11.44 -10.55
C SER A 70 -8.56 -12.73 -10.58
N VAL A 71 -7.24 -12.58 -10.72
CA VAL A 71 -6.28 -13.70 -10.73
C VAL A 71 -5.33 -13.52 -9.56
N GLY A 72 -5.19 -14.54 -8.71
CA GLY A 72 -4.20 -14.53 -7.62
C GLY A 72 -2.89 -15.16 -8.09
N ILE A 73 -1.76 -14.54 -7.76
CA ILE A 73 -0.42 -15.06 -8.07
C ILE A 73 0.58 -14.66 -6.98
N LEU A 74 1.44 -15.56 -6.54
CA LEU A 74 2.50 -15.20 -5.58
C LEU A 74 3.58 -14.38 -6.30
N ALA A 75 4.20 -13.45 -5.58
CA ALA A 75 5.23 -12.58 -6.17
C ALA A 75 6.40 -13.38 -6.78
N LYS A 76 6.76 -14.50 -6.14
CA LYS A 76 7.82 -15.43 -6.61
C LYS A 76 7.47 -16.16 -7.92
N ASP A 77 6.18 -16.24 -8.28
CA ASP A 77 5.68 -16.97 -9.44
C ASP A 77 5.49 -16.07 -10.67
N ILE A 78 5.69 -14.76 -10.52
CA ILE A 78 5.63 -13.81 -11.64
C ILE A 78 6.88 -13.96 -12.52
N GLY A 79 6.67 -14.27 -13.80
CA GLY A 79 7.73 -14.42 -14.78
C GLY A 79 8.09 -13.11 -15.50
N TRP A 80 9.22 -13.13 -16.21
CA TRP A 80 9.64 -12.07 -17.13
C TRP A 80 9.89 -12.63 -18.52
N ASN A 81 9.18 -12.10 -19.52
CA ASN A 81 9.45 -12.38 -20.92
C ASN A 81 10.40 -11.31 -21.48
N SER A 82 11.65 -11.70 -21.73
CA SER A 82 12.70 -10.79 -22.21
C SER A 82 12.48 -10.31 -23.66
N THR A 83 11.79 -11.10 -24.49
CA THR A 83 11.51 -10.76 -25.89
C THR A 83 10.44 -9.66 -25.98
N THR A 84 9.34 -9.81 -25.25
CA THR A 84 8.25 -8.82 -25.24
C THR A 84 8.45 -7.71 -24.20
N ARG A 85 9.42 -7.89 -23.29
CA ARG A 85 9.65 -7.03 -22.13
C ARG A 85 8.40 -6.85 -21.26
N ARG A 86 7.71 -7.97 -21.01
CA ARG A 86 6.46 -8.03 -20.23
C ARG A 86 6.62 -8.96 -19.05
N PHE A 87 5.99 -8.61 -17.93
CA PHE A 87 5.71 -9.58 -16.86
C PHE A 87 4.62 -10.54 -17.30
N VAL A 88 4.73 -11.80 -16.88
CA VAL A 88 3.80 -12.88 -17.26
C VAL A 88 3.37 -13.71 -16.05
N ASP A 89 2.18 -14.29 -16.13
CA ASP A 89 1.66 -15.24 -15.16
C ASP A 89 2.20 -16.67 -15.36
N LEU A 90 1.74 -17.62 -14.55
CA LEU A 90 2.10 -19.04 -14.63
C LEU A 90 1.68 -19.72 -15.96
N ALA A 91 0.72 -19.14 -16.68
CA ALA A 91 0.27 -19.60 -17.99
C ALA A 91 0.97 -18.85 -19.14
N ASN A 92 1.99 -18.03 -18.85
CA ASN A 92 2.67 -17.13 -19.78
C ASN A 92 1.78 -16.05 -20.42
N HIS A 93 0.62 -15.74 -19.83
CA HIS A 93 -0.16 -14.57 -20.25
C HIS A 93 0.50 -13.29 -19.74
N ALA A 94 0.48 -12.24 -20.56
CA ALA A 94 1.00 -10.95 -20.16
C ALA A 94 0.15 -10.35 -19.02
N ILE A 95 0.82 -9.84 -17.99
CA ILE A 95 0.16 -9.14 -16.90
C ILE A 95 0.00 -7.67 -17.31
N ASP A 96 -1.24 -7.23 -17.55
CA ASP A 96 -1.56 -5.84 -17.91
C ASP A 96 -1.80 -4.96 -16.68
N ILE A 97 -2.38 -5.53 -15.61
CA ILE A 97 -2.71 -4.82 -14.38
C ILE A 97 -2.33 -5.70 -13.19
N LEU A 98 -1.55 -5.15 -12.27
CA LEU A 98 -1.08 -5.83 -11.07
C LEU A 98 -1.41 -5.01 -9.82
N PHE A 99 -2.32 -5.53 -9.00
CA PHE A 99 -2.43 -5.15 -7.60
C PHE A 99 -1.33 -5.87 -6.80
N HIS A 100 -0.58 -5.17 -5.97
CA HIS A 100 0.45 -5.78 -5.12
C HIS A 100 0.38 -5.29 -3.68
N LEU A 101 0.55 -6.22 -2.74
CA LEU A 101 0.72 -5.93 -1.31
C LEU A 101 2.21 -5.90 -0.89
N TYR A 102 3.14 -6.00 -1.85
CA TYR A 102 4.59 -5.99 -1.59
C TYR A 102 5.15 -4.56 -1.55
N PRO A 103 5.99 -4.16 -0.58
CA PRO A 103 6.50 -2.79 -0.48
C PRO A 103 7.26 -2.34 -1.73
N TRP A 104 6.98 -1.12 -2.20
CA TRP A 104 7.66 -0.53 -3.35
C TRP A 104 9.17 -0.39 -3.13
N GLU A 105 9.57 -0.01 -1.92
CA GLU A 105 10.96 0.14 -1.51
C GLU A 105 11.73 -1.18 -1.66
N TRP A 106 11.06 -2.32 -1.55
CA TRP A 106 11.68 -3.62 -1.72
C TRP A 106 11.68 -3.98 -3.20
N LEU A 107 10.54 -3.88 -3.88
CA LEU A 107 10.41 -4.12 -5.33
C LEU A 107 11.53 -3.50 -6.16
N ILE A 108 11.85 -2.23 -5.93
CA ILE A 108 12.85 -1.51 -6.74
C ILE A 108 14.29 -1.95 -6.47
N ASN A 109 14.57 -2.54 -5.32
CA ASN A 109 15.90 -2.99 -4.90
C ASN A 109 16.14 -4.49 -5.18
N GLU A 110 15.12 -5.19 -5.68
CA GLU A 110 15.20 -6.59 -6.05
C GLU A 110 15.78 -6.76 -7.46
N PRO A 111 16.28 -7.96 -7.82
CA PRO A 111 16.81 -8.23 -9.16
C PRO A 111 15.83 -7.95 -10.31
N PHE A 112 14.51 -7.99 -10.05
CA PHE A 112 13.47 -7.67 -11.04
C PHE A 112 13.15 -6.16 -11.14
N GLY A 113 13.70 -5.31 -10.26
CA GLY A 113 13.47 -3.86 -10.26
C GLY A 113 13.69 -3.17 -11.62
N PRO A 114 14.79 -3.47 -12.35
CA PRO A 114 15.01 -2.93 -13.70
C PRO A 114 13.89 -3.29 -14.70
N ASN A 115 13.22 -4.44 -14.53
CA ASN A 115 12.14 -4.87 -15.40
C ASN A 115 10.85 -4.04 -15.20
N ILE A 116 10.66 -3.48 -14.00
CA ILE A 116 9.55 -2.55 -13.72
C ILE A 116 9.68 -1.30 -14.59
N LEU A 117 10.88 -0.71 -14.67
CA LEU A 117 11.15 0.43 -15.54
C LEU A 117 11.03 0.05 -17.02
N ALA A 118 11.53 -1.14 -17.38
CA ALA A 118 11.45 -1.67 -18.75
C ALA A 118 10.00 -1.87 -19.25
N SER A 119 9.04 -2.04 -18.34
CA SER A 119 7.62 -2.31 -18.65
C SER A 119 6.69 -1.17 -18.20
N ALA A 120 7.22 0.01 -17.86
CA ALA A 120 6.47 1.12 -17.28
C ALA A 120 5.27 1.61 -18.13
N HIS A 121 5.33 1.40 -19.45
CA HIS A 121 4.24 1.76 -20.39
C HIS A 121 3.36 0.57 -20.79
N ALA A 122 3.71 -0.65 -20.37
CA ALA A 122 3.09 -1.88 -20.82
C ALA A 122 2.20 -2.53 -19.76
N MET A 123 2.23 -2.04 -18.53
CA MET A 123 1.35 -2.50 -17.46
C MET A 123 1.03 -1.39 -16.46
N ARG A 124 -0.06 -1.55 -15.73
CA ARG A 124 -0.48 -0.68 -14.64
C ARG A 124 -0.24 -1.34 -13.29
N TRP A 125 0.40 -0.62 -12.39
CA TRP A 125 0.59 -1.06 -11.01
C TRP A 125 -0.41 -0.39 -10.09
N ILE A 126 -1.01 -1.18 -9.21
CA ILE A 126 -1.89 -0.73 -8.13
C ILE A 126 -1.27 -1.25 -6.82
N GLU A 127 -0.73 -0.42 -5.95
CA GLU A 127 -0.66 1.04 -5.99
C GLU A 127 0.47 1.55 -6.91
N PRO A 128 0.40 2.78 -7.42
CA PRO A 128 1.42 3.30 -8.31
C PRO A 128 2.74 3.59 -7.56
N ALA A 129 3.87 3.50 -8.28
CA ALA A 129 5.22 3.64 -7.70
C ALA A 129 5.45 4.95 -6.93
N TRP A 130 4.81 6.05 -7.34
CA TRP A 130 4.94 7.34 -6.63
C TRP A 130 4.38 7.29 -5.21
N LYS A 131 3.50 6.32 -4.88
CA LYS A 131 2.98 6.15 -3.52
C LYS A 131 4.09 5.82 -2.51
N MET A 132 5.23 5.30 -2.98
CA MET A 132 6.44 5.12 -2.17
C MET A 132 6.90 6.42 -1.50
N LEU A 133 6.75 7.57 -2.17
CA LEU A 133 7.09 8.87 -1.58
C LEU A 133 6.27 9.17 -0.33
N LEU A 134 4.99 8.80 -0.34
CA LEU A 134 4.06 9.02 0.78
C LEU A 134 4.33 8.07 1.96
N SER A 135 4.93 6.91 1.70
CA SER A 135 5.32 5.92 2.72
C SER A 135 6.65 6.24 3.41
N ASN A 136 7.46 7.13 2.81
CA ASN A 136 8.76 7.52 3.34
C ASN A 136 8.62 8.55 4.47
N LYS A 137 9.06 8.20 5.68
CA LYS A 137 8.94 9.07 6.87
C LYS A 137 9.75 10.36 6.79
N ALA A 138 10.71 10.47 5.88
CA ALA A 138 11.40 11.73 5.60
C ALA A 138 10.42 12.83 5.13
N ILE A 139 9.29 12.45 4.52
CA ILE A 139 8.25 13.40 4.11
C ILE A 139 7.68 14.17 5.31
N LEU A 140 7.71 13.61 6.52
CA LEU A 140 7.17 14.26 7.71
C LEU A 140 7.97 15.52 8.09
N ALA A 141 9.30 15.50 7.94
CA ALA A 141 10.15 16.67 8.17
C ALA A 141 9.84 17.77 7.14
N ILE A 142 9.71 17.39 5.87
CA ILE A 142 9.36 18.32 4.78
C ILE A 142 7.96 18.91 5.00
N LEU A 143 6.98 18.09 5.40
CA LEU A 143 5.62 18.56 5.68
C LEU A 143 5.60 19.53 6.86
N TRP A 144 6.41 19.30 7.89
CA TRP A 144 6.55 20.21 9.02
C TRP A 144 7.17 21.55 8.61
N GLU A 145 8.20 21.54 7.76
CA GLU A 145 8.82 22.75 7.22
C GLU A 145 7.85 23.57 6.35
N LEU A 146 7.04 22.91 5.52
CA LEU A 146 6.08 23.58 4.64
C LEU A 146 4.82 24.06 5.37
N PHE A 147 4.40 23.36 6.42
CA PHE A 147 3.17 23.63 7.17
C PHE A 147 3.44 23.66 8.68
N PRO A 148 4.23 24.62 9.18
CA PRO A 148 4.52 24.74 10.59
C PRO A 148 3.22 24.94 11.38
N ASP A 149 3.15 24.35 12.58
CA ASP A 149 2.01 24.42 13.51
C ASP A 149 0.68 23.86 12.99
N HIS A 150 0.70 23.09 11.90
CA HIS A 150 -0.51 22.42 11.41
C HIS A 150 -1.04 21.44 12.48
N PRO A 151 -2.35 21.46 12.81
CA PRO A 151 -2.90 20.73 13.96
C PRO A 151 -2.76 19.19 13.88
N ASN A 152 -2.50 18.65 12.69
CA ASN A 152 -2.29 17.21 12.47
C ASN A 152 -0.81 16.82 12.29
N LEU A 153 0.13 17.77 12.39
CA LEU A 153 1.55 17.49 12.27
C LEU A 153 2.23 17.60 13.64
N LEU A 154 3.20 16.71 13.87
CA LEU A 154 4.10 16.82 15.01
C LEU A 154 5.43 17.44 14.53
N PRO A 155 6.13 18.19 15.39
CA PRO A 155 7.48 18.65 15.11
C PRO A 155 8.36 17.50 14.64
N CYS A 156 8.95 17.66 13.45
CA CYS A 156 9.78 16.64 12.82
C CYS A 156 10.98 17.29 12.13
N SER A 157 12.16 16.70 12.33
CA SER A 157 13.43 17.20 11.79
C SER A 157 14.37 16.04 11.50
N PHE A 158 15.36 16.28 10.64
CA PHE A 158 16.45 15.34 10.39
C PHE A 158 17.46 15.30 11.54
N GLU A 159 17.58 16.41 12.27
CA GLU A 159 18.44 16.55 13.44
C GLU A 159 17.66 16.29 14.74
N PRO A 160 18.30 15.72 15.78
CA PRO A 160 17.66 15.49 17.06
C PRO A 160 17.33 16.81 17.79
N PRO A 161 16.10 16.97 18.32
CA PRO A 161 15.72 18.16 19.08
C PRO A 161 16.25 18.14 20.52
N CYS A 162 16.09 19.27 21.22
CA CYS A 162 16.42 19.42 22.64
C CYS A 162 15.26 19.04 23.59
N PHE A 163 14.37 18.15 23.17
CA PHE A 163 13.24 17.64 23.95
C PHE A 163 13.01 16.17 23.60
N ASP A 164 12.12 15.49 24.32
CA ASP A 164 11.86 14.06 24.12
C ASP A 164 11.38 13.76 22.69
N TYR A 165 11.99 12.76 22.05
CA TYR A 165 11.70 12.45 20.66
C TYR A 165 11.74 10.95 20.35
N VAL A 166 11.14 10.58 19.21
CA VAL A 166 11.19 9.23 18.65
C VAL A 166 12.06 9.25 17.41
N ARG A 167 13.16 8.51 17.42
CA ARG A 167 13.94 8.27 16.19
C ARG A 167 13.30 7.14 15.38
N LYS A 168 12.99 7.40 14.11
CA LYS A 168 12.48 6.40 13.16
C LYS A 168 13.36 6.32 11.91
N PRO A 169 13.57 5.12 11.33
CA PRO A 169 14.17 5.01 9.99
C PRO A 169 13.20 5.55 8.93
N PHE A 170 13.75 6.03 7.81
CA PHE A 170 12.96 6.58 6.70
C PHE A 170 12.04 5.54 6.06
N LEU A 171 12.60 4.37 5.74
CA LEU A 171 11.90 3.26 5.11
C LEU A 171 11.63 2.19 6.17
N ALA A 172 10.36 1.98 6.53
CA ALA A 172 9.93 0.86 7.36
C ALA A 172 8.41 0.70 7.33
N ALA A 173 7.95 -0.51 6.99
CA ALA A 173 6.51 -0.85 6.89
C ALA A 173 5.91 -1.31 8.23
N LYS A 174 6.58 -2.21 8.96
CA LYS A 174 6.23 -2.60 10.34
C LYS A 174 7.13 -1.88 11.32
N ALA A 175 6.62 -1.58 12.52
CA ALA A 175 7.32 -0.83 13.56
C ALA A 175 8.73 -1.39 13.82
N PRO A 176 9.80 -0.74 13.32
CA PRO A 176 11.14 -1.08 13.74
C PRO A 176 11.38 -0.43 15.11
N THR A 177 12.34 -0.96 15.86
CA THR A 177 12.83 -0.48 17.16
C THR A 177 12.69 1.04 17.32
N PHE A 178 11.65 1.50 18.02
CA PHE A 178 11.56 2.89 18.44
C PHE A 178 12.59 3.10 19.54
N ARG A 179 13.51 4.06 19.34
CA ARG A 179 14.27 4.60 20.47
C ARG A 179 13.55 5.85 20.94
N LEU A 180 13.00 5.76 22.15
CA LEU A 180 12.65 6.91 22.94
C LEU A 180 13.97 7.51 23.44
N SER A 181 14.26 8.72 23.01
CA SER A 181 15.36 9.50 23.52
C SER A 181 14.75 10.56 24.40
N GLY A 182 14.88 10.37 25.72
CA GLY A 182 14.48 11.34 26.71
C GLY A 182 15.68 12.13 27.22
N ILE A 183 15.46 13.36 27.65
CA ILE A 183 16.43 14.06 28.50
C ILE A 183 16.25 13.48 29.90
N ALA A 184 17.31 12.90 30.47
CA ALA A 184 17.29 12.51 31.88
C ALA A 184 16.94 13.74 32.72
N ARG A 185 15.75 13.72 33.34
CA ARG A 185 15.35 14.71 34.34
C ARG A 185 15.98 14.38 35.67
#